data_AF-A0A0C9UQ28-F1
#
_entry.id   AF-A0A0C9UQ28-F1
#
_cell.length_a   1.000
_cell.length_b   1.000
_cell.length_c   1.000
_cell.angle_alpha   90.00
_cell.angle_beta   90.00
_cell.angle_gamma   90.00
#
_symmetry.space_group_name_H-M   'P 1'
#
loop_
_entity.id
_entity.type
_entity.pdbx_description
1 polymer ?
#
loop_
_entity_poly.entity_id
_entity_poly.type
_entity_poly.pdbx_seq_one_letter_code
_entity_poly.pdbx_strand_id
1 'polypeptide(L)'
;MDDNLEQPTFPHPKFVDAEDEGGESDEDDGPDWTKFKPQTSSTTVKPALPKRGDKEFEPASNGPTNLQQFSLTRSRDAMFGALSAERDISNKSVSYAIWHPDLARASLTQMRGVLFGGIGHSVPRSIQTEDGTTKMQRRTELLPEETLYLIERGSLFCWMETPAVPTQAGEDQGTDNHAMQGAPMSVQQAYAEMIGS
;
A
#
# COMPACT_ATOMS: atom_id res chain seq x y z
N MET A 1 -6.67 75.20 -0.43
CA MET A 1 -6.87 73.85 -0.96
C MET A 1 -5.52 73.16 -0.84
N ASP A 2 -5.33 72.40 0.23
CA ASP A 2 -4.26 71.41 0.37
C ASP A 2 -4.82 70.35 1.32
N ASP A 3 -5.35 69.30 0.71
CA ASP A 3 -5.98 68.14 1.32
C ASP A 3 -4.89 67.06 1.41
N ASN A 4 -4.22 66.96 2.56
CA ASN A 4 -3.24 65.89 2.82
C ASN A 4 -3.94 64.79 3.64
N LEU A 5 -4.41 63.77 2.92
CA LEU A 5 -4.91 62.51 3.47
C LEU A 5 -3.75 61.76 4.15
N GLU A 6 -3.73 61.73 5.48
CA GLU A 6 -2.97 60.70 6.20
C GLU A 6 -3.69 59.35 6.03
N GLN A 7 -3.03 58.38 5.38
CA GLN A 7 -3.54 57.02 5.30
C GLN A 7 -3.36 56.32 6.66
N PRO A 8 -4.37 55.56 7.15
CA PRO A 8 -4.23 54.81 8.39
C PRO A 8 -3.25 53.63 8.20
N THR A 9 -2.12 53.69 8.88
CA THR A 9 -1.15 52.58 8.99
C THR A 9 -1.75 51.47 9.85
N PHE A 10 -2.02 50.31 9.25
CA PHE A 10 -2.38 49.10 10.00
C PHE A 10 -1.11 48.50 10.63
N PRO A 11 -1.10 48.17 11.93
CA PRO A 11 0.03 47.49 12.54
C PRO A 11 0.15 46.06 11.99
N HIS A 12 1.31 45.71 11.45
CA HIS A 12 1.66 44.32 11.14
C HIS A 12 1.60 43.48 12.42
N PRO A 13 0.97 42.30 12.41
CA PRO A 13 0.97 41.43 13.57
C PRO A 13 2.40 40.99 13.86
N LYS A 14 2.86 41.28 15.08
CA LYS A 14 4.10 40.74 15.63
C LYS A 14 3.92 39.23 15.74
N PHE A 15 4.84 38.46 15.17
CA PHE A 15 5.04 37.07 15.56
C PHE A 15 5.44 37.08 17.04
N VAL A 16 4.50 36.73 17.90
CA VAL A 16 4.78 36.34 19.27
C VAL A 16 4.95 34.83 19.22
N ASP A 17 6.19 34.37 19.40
CA ASP A 17 6.45 33.01 19.86
C ASP A 17 5.83 32.91 21.25
N ALA A 18 4.58 32.44 21.30
CA ALA A 18 3.96 32.03 22.53
C ALA A 18 4.59 30.69 22.89
N GLU A 19 5.41 30.71 23.95
CA GLU A 19 5.89 29.52 24.62
C GLU A 19 4.67 28.66 24.99
N ASP A 20 4.62 27.48 24.38
CA ASP A 20 3.58 26.47 24.52
C ASP A 20 3.72 25.76 25.88
N GLU A 21 3.34 26.45 26.96
CA GLU A 21 3.00 25.77 28.22
C GLU A 21 1.55 25.29 28.16
N GLY A 22 1.37 24.14 27.52
CA GLY A 22 0.12 23.42 27.44
C GLY A 22 0.39 21.94 27.21
N GLY A 23 0.84 21.24 28.25
CA GLY A 23 0.89 19.77 28.25
C GLY A 23 -0.52 19.20 28.14
N GLU A 24 -1.04 19.11 26.92
CA GLU A 24 -2.24 18.33 26.59
C GLU A 24 -1.77 16.88 26.38
N SER A 25 -2.32 15.99 27.20
CA SER A 25 -2.00 14.57 27.25
C SER A 25 -2.31 13.91 25.90
N ASP A 26 -1.29 13.78 25.06
CA ASP A 26 -1.29 13.20 23.69
C ASP A 26 -1.55 11.67 23.67
N GLU A 27 -2.09 11.09 24.76
CA GLU A 27 -2.22 9.65 24.96
C GLU A 27 -3.63 9.10 24.62
N ASP A 28 -4.63 9.95 24.35
CA ASP A 28 -6.02 9.49 24.10
C ASP A 28 -6.62 9.99 22.77
N ASP A 29 -5.86 10.73 21.95
CA ASP A 29 -6.34 11.18 20.65
C ASP A 29 -6.12 10.05 19.63
N GLY A 30 -7.21 9.36 19.28
CA GLY A 30 -7.19 8.29 18.29
C GLY A 30 -6.59 8.75 16.94
N PRO A 31 -6.15 7.83 16.07
CA PRO A 31 -5.47 8.19 14.83
C PRO A 31 -6.34 9.12 13.95
N ASP A 32 -5.88 10.35 13.70
CA ASP A 32 -6.53 11.26 12.76
C ASP A 32 -6.30 10.80 11.31
N TRP A 33 -7.31 10.11 10.76
CA TRP A 33 -7.26 9.55 9.42
C TRP A 33 -7.16 10.60 8.32
N THR A 34 -7.52 11.87 8.59
CA THR A 34 -7.47 12.95 7.61
C THR A 34 -6.04 13.34 7.20
N LYS A 35 -5.04 12.91 7.98
CA LYS A 35 -3.61 13.12 7.73
C LYS A 35 -3.01 12.14 6.71
N PHE A 36 -3.66 11.01 6.44
CA PHE A 36 -3.14 9.96 5.52
C PHE A 36 -3.43 10.22 4.03
N LYS A 37 -3.91 11.41 3.66
CA LYS A 37 -4.20 11.68 2.25
C LYS A 37 -2.91 11.58 1.40
N PRO A 38 -2.95 10.86 0.25
CA PRO A 38 -1.83 10.84 -0.68
C PRO A 38 -1.49 12.28 -1.08
N GLN A 39 -0.20 12.57 -1.27
CA GLN A 39 0.43 13.91 -1.33
C GLN A 39 -0.01 14.83 -2.50
N THR A 40 -1.25 14.74 -3.00
CA THR A 40 -1.72 15.47 -4.20
C THR A 40 -2.61 16.67 -3.90
N SER A 41 -2.89 17.02 -2.64
CA SER A 41 -3.69 18.21 -2.34
C SER A 41 -3.22 18.97 -1.11
N SER A 42 -2.15 19.76 -1.27
CA SER A 42 -1.68 20.73 -0.28
C SER A 42 -2.52 22.01 -0.32
N THR A 43 -3.75 21.98 0.20
CA THR A 43 -4.44 23.21 0.64
C THR A 43 -5.45 22.87 1.73
N THR A 44 -4.97 22.62 2.95
CA THR A 44 -5.85 22.51 4.12
C THR A 44 -6.09 23.91 4.66
N VAL A 45 -7.20 24.53 4.28
CA VAL A 45 -7.73 25.68 5.02
C VAL A 45 -8.10 25.17 6.41
N LYS A 46 -7.38 25.63 7.44
CA LYS A 46 -7.68 25.30 8.84
C LYS A 46 -9.01 25.99 9.19
N PRO A 47 -10.07 25.25 9.60
CA PRO A 47 -11.28 25.88 10.09
C PRO A 47 -10.94 26.66 11.37
N ALA A 48 -11.37 27.92 11.45
CA ALA A 48 -11.15 28.75 12.62
C ALA A 48 -11.89 28.13 13.82
N LEU A 49 -11.16 27.88 14.91
CA LEU A 49 -11.73 27.39 16.16
C LEU A 49 -12.75 28.40 16.70
N PRO A 50 -13.98 27.98 17.05
CA PRO A 50 -14.96 28.83 17.71
C PRO A 50 -14.41 29.41 19.02
N LYS A 51 -14.83 30.62 19.37
CA LYS A 51 -14.38 31.29 20.60
C LYS A 51 -14.84 30.52 21.83
N ARG A 52 -13.99 30.50 22.88
CA ARG A 52 -14.24 29.84 24.16
C ARG A 52 -15.51 30.42 24.81
N GLY A 53 -16.56 29.61 24.89
CA GLY A 53 -17.87 30.01 25.42
C GLY A 53 -19.05 29.64 24.51
N ASP A 54 -18.81 29.56 23.19
CA ASP A 54 -19.83 29.18 22.18
C ASP A 54 -19.72 27.70 21.77
N LYS A 55 -18.99 26.90 22.55
CA LYS A 55 -18.78 25.48 22.27
C LYS A 55 -20.00 24.70 22.75
N GLU A 56 -20.97 24.53 21.86
CA GLU A 56 -22.12 23.66 22.08
C GLU A 56 -21.66 22.19 22.06
N PHE A 57 -21.28 21.70 23.24
CA PHE A 57 -20.85 20.31 23.46
C PHE A 57 -22.02 19.33 23.55
N GLU A 58 -23.23 19.83 23.77
CA GLU A 58 -24.41 18.97 23.83
C GLU A 58 -25.01 18.84 22.43
N PRO A 59 -25.40 17.63 22.00
CA PRO A 59 -26.30 17.52 20.86
C PRO A 59 -27.54 18.34 21.20
N ALA A 60 -27.77 19.44 20.48
CA ALA A 60 -28.99 20.22 20.62
C ALA A 60 -30.20 19.26 20.53
N SER A 61 -31.34 19.59 21.13
CA SER A 61 -32.52 18.70 21.09
C SER A 61 -32.99 18.36 19.65
N ASN A 62 -32.46 19.06 18.64
CA ASN A 62 -32.69 18.86 17.22
C ASN A 62 -31.56 18.12 16.47
N GLY A 63 -30.59 17.54 17.18
CA GLY A 63 -29.50 16.74 16.61
C GLY A 63 -28.16 17.48 16.48
N PRO A 64 -27.14 16.83 15.89
CA PRO A 64 -25.79 17.37 15.75
C PRO A 64 -25.75 18.57 14.79
N THR A 65 -24.87 19.53 15.05
CA THR A 65 -24.71 20.68 14.16
C THR A 65 -24.13 20.28 12.80
N ASN A 66 -24.45 21.05 11.75
CA ASN A 66 -23.94 20.82 10.39
C ASN A 66 -22.39 20.71 10.35
N LEU A 67 -21.69 21.50 11.18
CA LEU A 67 -20.23 21.46 11.26
C LEU A 67 -19.72 20.15 11.90
N GLN A 68 -20.41 19.66 12.94
CA GLN A 68 -20.10 18.36 13.56
C GLN A 68 -20.35 17.21 12.57
N GLN A 69 -21.50 17.20 11.88
CA GLN A 69 -21.81 16.20 10.87
C GLN A 69 -20.81 16.20 9.71
N PHE A 70 -20.43 17.38 9.22
CA PHE A 70 -19.43 17.53 8.18
C PHE A 70 -18.06 17.01 8.63
N SER A 71 -17.64 17.35 9.85
CA SER A 71 -16.35 16.92 10.41
C SER A 71 -16.31 15.40 10.60
N LEU A 72 -17.40 14.81 11.10
CA LEU A 72 -17.54 13.37 11.25
C LEU A 72 -17.51 12.65 9.90
N THR A 73 -18.27 13.14 8.91
CA THR A 73 -18.32 12.57 7.57
C THR A 73 -16.96 12.63 6.90
N ARG A 74 -16.26 13.77 6.99
CA ARG A 74 -14.90 13.94 6.48
C ARG A 74 -13.91 12.97 7.12
N SER A 75 -13.98 12.77 8.43
CA SER A 75 -13.11 11.82 9.14
C SER A 75 -13.40 10.38 8.70
N ARG A 76 -14.68 10.01 8.60
CA ARG A 76 -15.14 8.69 8.15
C ARG A 76 -14.68 8.39 6.72
N ASP A 77 -14.83 9.33 5.81
CA ASP A 77 -14.42 9.15 4.40
C ASP A 77 -12.89 9.06 4.28
N ALA A 78 -12.14 9.81 5.10
CA ALA A 78 -10.68 9.69 5.16
C ALA A 78 -10.24 8.33 5.69
N MET A 79 -10.92 7.79 6.71
CA MET A 79 -10.67 6.44 7.23
C MET A 79 -10.94 5.38 6.16
N PHE A 80 -12.09 5.42 5.48
CA PHE A 80 -12.39 4.49 4.40
C PHE A 80 -11.40 4.61 3.25
N GLY A 81 -10.98 5.83 2.89
CA GLY A 81 -9.94 6.06 1.89
C GLY A 81 -8.60 5.42 2.29
N ALA A 82 -8.17 5.60 3.55
CA ALA A 82 -6.94 5.00 4.06
C ALA A 82 -6.99 3.46 4.08
N LEU A 83 -8.13 2.88 4.44
CA LEU A 83 -8.33 1.43 4.47
C LEU A 83 -8.53 0.81 3.09
N SER A 84 -8.90 1.60 2.08
CA SER A 84 -9.10 1.13 0.71
C SER A 84 -7.80 0.89 -0.06
N ALA A 85 -6.67 1.40 0.45
CA ALA A 85 -5.38 1.17 -0.18
C ALA A 85 -5.04 -0.32 -0.22
N GLU A 86 -4.53 -0.78 -1.37
CA GLU A 86 -4.06 -2.15 -1.52
C GLU A 86 -2.92 -2.43 -0.54
N ARG A 87 -3.07 -3.50 0.25
CA ARG A 87 -2.02 -3.93 1.17
C ARG A 87 -0.98 -4.69 0.38
N ASP A 88 0.19 -4.08 0.27
CA ASP A 88 1.30 -4.65 -0.49
C ASP A 88 2.51 -4.96 0.39
N ILE A 89 3.37 -5.85 -0.09
CA ILE A 89 4.61 -6.24 0.60
C ILE A 89 5.63 -5.11 0.40
N SER A 90 5.94 -4.35 1.45
CA SER A 90 6.91 -3.24 1.41
C SER A 90 8.39 -3.68 1.35
N ASN A 91 8.65 -4.98 1.23
CA ASN A 91 9.98 -5.56 1.28
C ASN A 91 10.68 -5.50 -0.09
N LYS A 92 11.75 -4.71 -0.18
CA LYS A 92 12.60 -4.59 -1.38
C LYS A 92 13.26 -5.92 -1.81
N SER A 93 13.29 -6.91 -0.92
CA SER A 93 13.81 -8.26 -1.18
C SER A 93 12.71 -9.27 -1.55
N VAL A 94 11.51 -8.81 -1.92
CA VAL A 94 10.45 -9.70 -2.37
C VAL A 94 10.84 -10.43 -3.67
N SER A 95 10.57 -11.72 -3.69
CA SER A 95 10.79 -12.59 -4.82
C SER A 95 9.50 -12.82 -5.59
N TYR A 96 9.62 -13.36 -6.80
CA TYR A 96 8.51 -13.57 -7.72
C TYR A 96 8.50 -15.01 -8.21
N ALA A 97 7.32 -15.64 -8.23
CA ALA A 97 7.12 -16.99 -8.71
C ALA A 97 5.83 -17.15 -9.50
N ILE A 98 5.75 -18.24 -10.25
CA ILE A 98 4.57 -18.69 -10.98
C ILE A 98 4.20 -20.09 -10.49
N TRP A 99 2.99 -20.26 -9.97
CA TRP A 99 2.42 -21.55 -9.61
C TRP A 99 1.96 -22.31 -10.86
N HIS A 100 2.46 -23.53 -11.02
CA HIS A 100 2.09 -24.46 -12.08
C HIS A 100 1.23 -25.59 -11.49
N PRO A 101 -0.12 -25.55 -11.65
CA PRO A 101 -1.01 -26.56 -11.08
C PRO A 101 -0.67 -27.97 -11.55
N ASP A 102 -0.33 -28.13 -12.84
CA ASP A 102 0.00 -29.43 -13.45
C ASP A 102 1.24 -30.08 -12.83
N LEU A 103 2.15 -29.27 -12.30
CA LEU A 103 3.38 -29.74 -11.66
C LEU A 103 3.22 -29.82 -10.14
N ALA A 104 2.16 -29.22 -9.59
CA ALA A 104 2.03 -28.89 -8.18
C ALA A 104 3.29 -28.19 -7.62
N ARG A 105 3.89 -27.27 -8.40
CA ARG A 105 5.12 -26.56 -8.04
C ARG A 105 5.06 -25.09 -8.45
N ALA A 106 5.69 -24.22 -7.67
CA ALA A 106 5.93 -22.84 -8.09
C ALA A 106 7.34 -22.68 -8.65
N SER A 107 7.50 -22.11 -9.84
CA SER A 107 8.81 -21.77 -10.40
C SER A 107 9.19 -20.33 -10.07
N LEU A 108 10.38 -20.12 -9.52
CA LEU A 108 10.89 -18.78 -9.23
C LEU A 108 11.35 -18.10 -10.52
N THR A 109 10.76 -16.94 -10.81
CA THR A 109 11.18 -16.08 -11.92
C THR A 109 12.26 -15.12 -11.49
N GLN A 110 12.15 -14.56 -10.27
CA GLN A 110 13.12 -13.63 -9.72
C GLN A 110 13.38 -13.94 -8.25
N MET A 111 14.61 -14.37 -7.97
CA MET A 111 15.10 -14.68 -6.63
C MET A 111 15.74 -13.44 -6.00
N ARG A 112 15.26 -13.02 -4.83
CA ARG A 112 15.82 -11.93 -4.03
C ARG A 112 16.00 -12.35 -2.56
N GLY A 113 17.02 -11.82 -1.91
CA GLY A 113 17.30 -12.11 -0.50
C GLY A 113 17.98 -13.47 -0.27
N VAL A 114 18.01 -13.92 0.99
CA VAL A 114 18.85 -15.05 1.45
C VAL A 114 18.05 -16.34 1.67
N LEU A 115 16.72 -16.28 1.55
CA LEU A 115 15.82 -17.37 1.95
C LEU A 115 16.00 -18.67 1.14
N PHE A 116 16.45 -18.55 -0.11
CA PHE A 116 16.56 -19.66 -1.05
C PHE A 116 17.85 -20.49 -0.89
N GLY A 117 18.65 -20.22 0.14
CA GLY A 117 19.81 -21.07 0.48
C GLY A 117 19.39 -22.46 1.00
N GLY A 118 18.18 -22.60 1.52
CA GLY A 118 17.63 -23.87 2.02
C GLY A 118 16.16 -24.12 1.67
N ILE A 119 15.59 -23.30 0.78
CA ILE A 119 14.20 -23.40 0.32
C ILE A 119 14.19 -23.62 -1.19
N GLY A 120 13.42 -24.60 -1.65
CA GLY A 120 13.27 -24.95 -3.05
C GLY A 120 14.29 -25.97 -3.58
N HIS A 121 13.99 -26.47 -4.77
CA HIS A 121 14.77 -27.48 -5.49
C HIS A 121 15.18 -26.96 -6.87
N SER A 122 16.46 -27.13 -7.22
CA SER A 122 16.95 -26.78 -8.55
C SER A 122 16.63 -27.90 -9.54
N VAL A 123 15.74 -27.63 -10.48
CA VAL A 123 15.27 -28.59 -11.49
C VAL A 123 15.69 -28.13 -12.89
N PRO A 124 16.32 -28.99 -13.71
CA PRO A 124 16.58 -28.68 -15.11
C PRO A 124 15.26 -28.76 -15.92
N ARG A 125 14.89 -27.66 -16.58
CA ARG A 125 13.71 -27.57 -17.46
C ARG A 125 14.16 -27.15 -18.85
N SER A 126 13.58 -27.76 -19.88
CA SER A 126 13.82 -27.38 -21.26
C SER A 126 13.03 -26.12 -21.61
N ILE A 127 13.70 -25.14 -22.19
CA ILE A 127 13.08 -23.89 -22.66
C ILE A 127 13.31 -23.81 -24.16
N GLN A 128 12.25 -23.49 -24.89
CA GLN A 128 12.36 -23.18 -26.31
C GLN A 128 12.84 -21.73 -26.44
N THR A 129 14.01 -21.56 -27.04
CA THR A 129 14.55 -20.23 -27.41
C THR A 129 13.82 -19.74 -28.65
N GLU A 130 13.78 -18.42 -28.88
CA GLU A 130 13.20 -17.80 -30.07
C GLU A 130 13.74 -18.38 -31.39
N ASP A 131 15.00 -18.84 -31.39
CA ASP A 131 15.66 -19.53 -32.50
C ASP A 131 15.17 -20.98 -32.75
N GLY A 132 14.14 -21.44 -32.02
CA GLY A 132 13.62 -22.80 -32.09
C GLY A 132 14.51 -23.86 -31.43
N THR A 133 15.60 -23.44 -30.78
CA THR A 133 16.52 -24.35 -30.09
C THR A 133 16.08 -24.59 -28.65
N THR A 134 16.04 -25.85 -28.22
CA THR A 134 15.78 -26.22 -26.83
C THR A 134 17.04 -26.11 -25.99
N LYS A 135 17.08 -25.13 -25.09
CA LYS A 135 18.13 -24.98 -24.07
C LYS A 135 17.66 -25.58 -22.75
N MET A 136 18.53 -26.30 -22.06
CA MET A 136 18.24 -26.79 -20.71
C MET A 136 18.68 -25.73 -19.70
N GLN A 137 17.72 -25.21 -18.92
CA GLN A 137 17.97 -24.21 -17.89
C GLN A 137 17.55 -24.75 -16.54
N ARG A 138 18.39 -24.56 -15.53
CA ARG A 138 18.01 -24.87 -14.15
C ARG A 138 17.13 -23.75 -13.61
N ARG A 139 15.96 -24.10 -13.11
CA ARG A 139 15.06 -23.19 -12.38
C ARG A 139 14.89 -23.70 -10.96
N THR A 140 14.68 -22.79 -10.02
CA THR A 140 14.34 -23.17 -8.65
C THR A 140 12.83 -23.33 -8.55
N GLU A 141 12.39 -24.51 -8.18
CA GLU A 141 10.99 -24.87 -7.97
C GLU A 141 10.71 -25.02 -6.47
N LEU A 142 9.57 -24.53 -6.03
CA LEU A 142 9.12 -24.56 -4.65
C LEU A 142 7.99 -25.58 -4.49
N LEU A 143 7.98 -26.26 -3.35
CA LEU A 143 6.85 -27.08 -2.92
C LEU A 143 5.61 -26.21 -2.60
N PRO A 144 4.40 -26.80 -2.60
CA PRO A 144 3.18 -26.11 -2.17
C PRO A 144 3.34 -25.43 -0.80
N GLU A 145 3.94 -26.14 0.15
CA GLU A 145 4.10 -25.69 1.54
C GLU A 145 5.14 -24.57 1.66
N GLU A 146 6.26 -24.70 0.93
CA GLU A 146 7.29 -23.66 0.87
C GLU A 146 6.76 -22.38 0.22
N THR A 147 5.97 -22.53 -0.85
CA THR A 147 5.35 -21.42 -1.56
C THR A 147 4.38 -20.69 -0.63
N LEU A 148 3.47 -21.42 0.02
CA LEU A 148 2.52 -20.83 0.95
C LEU A 148 3.22 -20.12 2.11
N TYR A 149 4.24 -20.76 2.70
CA TYR A 149 5.04 -20.17 3.75
C TYR A 149 5.67 -18.82 3.34
N LEU A 150 6.25 -18.75 2.14
CA LEU A 150 6.90 -17.52 1.67
C LEU A 150 5.90 -16.40 1.32
N ILE A 151 4.71 -16.74 0.84
CA ILE A 151 3.62 -15.77 0.61
C ILE A 151 3.14 -15.21 1.95
N GLU A 152 2.85 -16.07 2.93
CA GLU A 152 2.41 -15.65 4.27
C GLU A 152 3.46 -14.80 4.99
N ARG A 153 4.74 -15.15 4.84
CA ARG A 153 5.88 -14.38 5.37
C ARG A 153 6.06 -13.02 4.68
N GLY A 154 5.34 -12.73 3.59
CA GLY A 154 5.52 -11.51 2.81
C GLY A 154 6.90 -11.44 2.15
N SER A 155 7.41 -12.56 1.65
CA SER A 155 8.71 -12.64 0.97
C SER A 155 8.61 -13.11 -0.49
N LEU A 156 7.41 -13.51 -0.93
CA LEU A 156 7.14 -14.01 -2.28
C LEU A 156 5.79 -13.50 -2.78
N PHE A 157 5.79 -12.92 -3.97
CA PHE A 157 4.57 -12.84 -4.78
C PHE A 157 4.49 -14.03 -5.71
N CYS A 158 3.31 -14.62 -5.83
CA CYS A 158 3.08 -15.79 -6.65
C CYS A 158 1.84 -15.58 -7.53
N TRP A 159 1.96 -15.84 -8.83
CA TRP A 159 0.84 -15.80 -9.77
C TRP A 159 0.46 -17.21 -10.18
N MET A 160 -0.81 -17.42 -10.54
CA MET A 160 -1.22 -18.66 -11.16
C MET A 160 -0.81 -18.67 -12.63
N GLU A 161 -0.27 -19.80 -13.11
CA GLU A 161 0.03 -19.95 -14.53
C GLU A 161 -1.24 -19.78 -15.36
N THR A 162 -1.19 -18.85 -16.31
CA THR A 162 -2.29 -18.61 -17.25
C THR A 162 -1.97 -19.34 -18.56
N PRO A 163 -2.85 -20.22 -19.05
CA PRO A 163 -2.58 -21.05 -20.24
C PRO A 163 -2.48 -20.27 -21.56
N ALA A 164 -2.72 -18.95 -21.53
CA ALA A 164 -2.72 -18.10 -22.73
C ALA A 164 -1.32 -17.74 -23.24
N VAL A 165 -0.24 -17.92 -22.46
CA VAL A 165 1.11 -17.54 -22.89
C VAL A 165 2.14 -18.57 -22.42
N PRO A 166 2.94 -19.18 -23.33
CA PRO A 166 4.03 -20.04 -22.92
C PRO A 166 5.00 -19.26 -22.03
N THR A 167 5.21 -19.74 -20.80
CA THR A 167 6.13 -19.20 -19.80
C THR A 167 7.58 -19.31 -20.31
N GLN A 168 7.95 -18.44 -21.25
CA GLN A 168 9.33 -18.22 -21.66
C GLN A 168 10.03 -17.47 -20.53
N ALA A 169 10.45 -18.16 -19.47
CA ALA A 169 11.49 -17.62 -18.61
C ALA A 169 12.83 -17.77 -19.34
N GLY A 170 12.96 -17.03 -20.44
CA GLY A 170 14.22 -16.62 -21.02
C GLY A 170 14.76 -15.46 -20.18
N GLU A 171 16.07 -15.41 -20.10
CA GLU A 171 16.83 -14.42 -19.36
C GLU A 171 16.56 -13.01 -19.95
N ASP A 172 15.57 -12.29 -19.44
CA ASP A 172 15.58 -10.83 -19.54
C ASP A 172 15.25 -10.19 -18.19
N GLN A 173 16.15 -9.32 -17.75
CA GLN A 173 15.97 -8.50 -16.55
C GLN A 173 15.01 -7.33 -16.82
N GLY A 174 14.36 -7.29 -17.98
CA GLY A 174 13.35 -6.31 -18.38
C GLY A 174 11.92 -6.84 -18.20
N THR A 175 11.29 -6.41 -17.10
CA THR A 175 9.87 -6.01 -16.90
C THR A 175 8.67 -6.74 -17.49
N ASP A 176 8.78 -7.65 -18.46
CA ASP A 176 7.62 -8.05 -19.27
C ASP A 176 7.35 -9.57 -19.15
N ASN A 177 7.28 -10.06 -17.91
CA ASN A 177 6.78 -11.41 -17.63
C ASN A 177 5.26 -11.45 -17.87
N HIS A 178 4.85 -11.77 -19.09
CA HIS A 178 3.44 -11.89 -19.50
C HIS A 178 2.64 -12.90 -18.64
N ALA A 179 3.34 -13.82 -17.96
CA ALA A 179 2.76 -14.79 -17.02
C ALA A 179 2.45 -14.22 -15.62
N MET A 180 2.88 -12.99 -15.32
CA MET A 180 2.59 -12.26 -14.07
C MET A 180 1.49 -11.21 -14.28
N GLN A 181 0.55 -11.49 -15.18
CA GLN A 181 -0.52 -10.56 -15.53
C GLN A 181 -1.63 -10.60 -14.47
N GLY A 182 -1.97 -9.44 -13.92
CA GLY A 182 -2.98 -9.30 -12.86
C GLY A 182 -2.38 -9.28 -11.45
N ALA A 183 -3.26 -9.36 -10.44
CA ALA A 183 -2.85 -9.36 -9.04
C ALA A 183 -2.20 -10.71 -8.66
N PRO A 184 -1.15 -10.73 -7.82
CA PRO A 184 -0.63 -11.96 -7.26
C PRO A 184 -1.69 -12.64 -6.38
N MET A 185 -1.56 -13.95 -6.19
CA MET A 185 -2.46 -14.71 -5.34
C MET A 185 -2.38 -14.21 -3.89
N SER A 186 -3.55 -14.07 -3.26
CA SER A 186 -3.64 -13.90 -1.81
C SER A 186 -3.19 -15.18 -1.09
N VAL A 187 -2.85 -15.09 0.20
CA VAL A 187 -2.54 -16.27 1.04
C VAL A 187 -3.69 -17.27 1.03
N GLN A 188 -4.94 -16.79 1.13
CA GLN A 188 -6.13 -17.64 1.13
C GLN A 188 -6.31 -18.35 -0.22
N GLN A 189 -6.11 -17.63 -1.33
CA GLN A 189 -6.16 -18.22 -2.66
C GLN A 189 -5.04 -19.25 -2.85
N ALA A 190 -3.81 -18.92 -2.46
CA ALA A 190 -2.69 -19.84 -2.53
C ALA A 190 -2.95 -21.11 -1.70
N TYR A 191 -3.51 -20.98 -0.49
CA TYR A 191 -3.90 -22.13 0.30
C TYR A 191 -4.93 -23.00 -0.42
N ALA A 192 -5.99 -22.41 -0.96
CA ALA A 192 -7.05 -23.14 -1.67
C ALA A 192 -6.52 -23.87 -2.92
N GLU A 193 -5.66 -23.23 -3.70
CA GLU A 193 -5.12 -23.78 -4.95
C GLU A 193 -4.00 -24.80 -4.74
N MET A 194 -3.21 -24.68 -3.67
CA MET A 194 -2.00 -25.48 -3.47
C MET A 194 -2.18 -26.64 -2.50
N ILE A 195 -3.03 -26.49 -1.48
CA ILE A 195 -3.14 -27.44 -0.35
C ILE A 195 -4.59 -27.82 -0.05
N GLY A 196 -5.53 -26.88 -0.18
CA GLY A 196 -6.92 -27.01 0.26
C GLY A 196 -7.88 -27.74 -0.68
N SER A 197 -7.35 -28.46 -1.69
CA SER A 197 -8.11 -29.21 -2.69
C SER A 197 -8.21 -30.70 -2.39
#